data_AF-A0A3L7U4Y1-F1
#
_entry.id   AF-A0A3L7U4Y1-F1
#
_cell.length_a   1.000
_cell.length_b   1.000
_cell.length_c   1.000
_cell.angle_alpha   90.00
_cell.angle_beta   90.00
_cell.angle_gamma   90.00
#
_symmetry.space_group_name_H-M   'P 1'
#
loop_
_entity.id
_entity.type
_entity.pdbx_description
1 polymer ?
#
loop_
_entity_poly.entity_id
_entity_poly.type
_entity_poly.pdbx_seq_one_letter_code
_entity_poly.pdbx_strand_id
1 'polypeptide(L)'
;MNAAKSLPSSALPPLPSEADAVQLRDAALARIPHADFLLTARLGEARDGLIVRRVQICGTNPAMVLIAMEKGHALSPLIRDSRTFGLALLGTQGRLLARLFGSQRTLGDDPFLALPMKEGVLGAPIVTRAEAWYDCEVVRHFDVESNYEVYVGLVRSAGCAELDATHPSARVGSARAEVPLRKSETARLPHVAHLPKVAVKSRRSARA
;
A
#
# COMPACT_ATOMS: atom_id res chain seq x y z
N MET A 1 34.49 5.43 -57.36
CA MET A 1 34.17 4.08 -56.82
C MET A 1 34.33 4.13 -55.32
N ASN A 2 33.24 4.38 -54.59
CA ASN A 2 33.23 4.41 -53.12
C ASN A 2 32.77 3.04 -52.62
N ALA A 3 33.67 2.28 -52.01
CA ALA A 3 33.37 0.97 -51.44
C ALA A 3 32.49 1.15 -50.19
N ALA A 4 31.27 0.62 -50.26
CA ALA A 4 30.35 0.54 -49.15
C ALA A 4 30.99 -0.26 -48.01
N LYS A 5 31.20 0.40 -46.88
CA LYS A 5 31.69 -0.21 -45.64
C LYS A 5 30.55 -1.08 -45.08
N SER A 6 30.62 -2.38 -45.32
CA SER A 6 29.67 -3.35 -44.78
C SER A 6 29.73 -3.31 -43.24
N LEU A 7 28.61 -2.97 -42.61
CA LEU A 7 28.45 -3.08 -41.16
C LEU A 7 28.61 -4.56 -40.75
N PRO A 8 29.39 -4.88 -39.71
CA PRO A 8 29.48 -6.26 -39.23
C PRO A 8 28.12 -6.67 -38.67
N SER A 9 27.60 -7.80 -39.17
CA SER A 9 26.47 -8.51 -38.58
C SER A 9 26.83 -8.88 -37.14
N SER A 10 26.41 -8.07 -36.17
CA SER A 10 26.60 -8.40 -34.76
C SER A 10 25.67 -9.55 -34.42
N ALA A 11 26.19 -10.77 -34.45
CA ALA A 11 25.49 -11.94 -33.95
C ALA A 11 24.97 -11.62 -32.54
N LEU A 12 23.66 -11.75 -32.32
CA LEU A 12 23.09 -11.65 -30.99
C LEU A 12 23.85 -12.61 -30.07
N PRO A 13 24.16 -12.20 -28.83
CA PRO A 13 24.78 -13.12 -27.88
C PRO A 13 23.94 -14.39 -27.75
N PRO A 14 24.56 -15.56 -27.57
CA PRO A 14 23.84 -16.81 -27.40
C PRO A 14 22.86 -16.67 -26.24
N LEU A 15 21.64 -17.19 -26.41
CA LEU A 15 20.62 -17.14 -25.37
C LEU A 15 21.15 -17.85 -24.11
N PRO A 16 20.91 -17.27 -22.92
CA PRO A 16 21.34 -17.87 -21.67
C PRO A 16 20.68 -19.23 -21.45
N SER A 17 21.34 -20.11 -20.70
CA SER A 17 20.69 -21.33 -20.21
C SER A 17 19.50 -20.96 -19.32
N GLU A 18 18.56 -21.89 -19.11
CA GLU A 18 17.38 -21.63 -18.26
C GLU A 18 17.78 -21.24 -16.82
N ALA A 19 18.82 -21.88 -16.28
CA ALA A 19 19.35 -21.56 -14.95
C ALA A 19 19.95 -20.15 -14.90
N ASP A 20 20.74 -19.77 -15.90
CA ASP A 20 21.31 -18.41 -16.00
C ASP A 20 20.21 -17.36 -16.18
N ALA A 21 19.15 -17.68 -16.94
CA ALA A 21 18.00 -16.81 -17.14
C ALA A 21 17.20 -16.57 -15.84
N VAL A 22 17.03 -17.61 -15.01
CA VAL A 22 16.41 -17.49 -13.67
C VAL A 22 17.24 -16.56 -12.78
N GLN A 23 18.54 -16.80 -12.67
CA GLN A 23 19.44 -15.98 -11.86
C GLN A 23 19.48 -14.52 -12.33
N LEU A 24 19.52 -14.31 -13.65
CA LEU A 24 19.48 -12.98 -14.24
C LEU A 24 18.16 -12.25 -13.94
N ARG A 25 17.02 -12.97 -14.02
CA ARG A 25 15.70 -12.44 -13.67
C ARG A 25 15.62 -12.05 -12.20
N ASP A 26 16.09 -12.90 -11.29
CA ASP A 26 16.09 -12.60 -9.86
C ASP A 26 16.98 -11.40 -9.53
N ALA A 27 18.18 -11.34 -10.13
CA ALA A 27 19.08 -10.20 -10.01
C ALA A 27 18.46 -8.90 -10.55
N ALA A 28 17.74 -8.96 -11.67
CA ALA A 28 17.05 -7.80 -12.23
C ALA A 28 15.88 -7.34 -11.33
N LEU A 29 15.07 -8.28 -10.82
CA LEU A 29 13.98 -7.99 -9.89
C LEU A 29 14.49 -7.37 -8.58
N ALA A 30 15.65 -7.81 -8.08
CA ALA A 30 16.27 -7.26 -6.87
C ALA A 30 16.66 -5.77 -7.02
N ARG A 31 16.76 -5.25 -8.25
CA ARG A 31 17.05 -3.83 -8.52
C ARG A 31 15.82 -2.93 -8.50
N ILE A 32 14.61 -3.49 -8.45
CA ILE A 32 13.39 -2.69 -8.36
C ILE A 32 13.42 -1.90 -7.05
N PRO A 33 13.27 -0.56 -7.07
CA PRO A 33 13.25 0.24 -5.86
C PRO A 33 12.12 -0.19 -4.91
N HIS A 34 12.45 -0.29 -3.63
CA HIS A 34 11.49 -0.63 -2.60
C HIS A 34 11.96 -0.05 -1.26
N ALA A 35 11.02 0.09 -0.33
CA ALA A 35 11.29 0.46 1.05
C ALA A 35 10.62 -0.53 1.99
N ASP A 36 11.07 -0.59 3.24
CA ASP A 36 10.45 -1.41 4.27
C ASP A 36 9.24 -0.68 4.84
N PHE A 37 8.10 -1.36 4.83
CA PHE A 37 6.88 -0.91 5.48
C PHE A 37 6.46 -1.95 6.52
N LEU A 38 5.96 -1.50 7.65
CA LEU A 38 5.13 -2.34 8.50
C LEU A 38 3.68 -2.23 8.01
N LEU A 39 3.14 -3.36 7.57
CA LEU A 39 1.72 -3.55 7.30
C LEU A 39 1.05 -4.08 8.56
N THR A 40 -0.10 -3.52 8.94
CA THR A 40 -0.84 -3.92 10.14
C THR A 40 -2.32 -4.09 9.82
N ALA A 41 -3.00 -4.94 10.58
CA ALA A 41 -4.44 -5.09 10.51
C ALA A 41 -5.02 -5.50 11.87
N ARG A 42 -6.31 -5.23 12.06
CA ARG A 42 -7.04 -5.59 13.27
C ARG A 42 -8.47 -6.02 12.92
N LEU A 43 -8.95 -7.05 13.60
CA LEU A 43 -10.35 -7.45 13.63
C LEU A 43 -10.75 -7.74 15.08
N GLY A 44 -11.58 -6.88 15.68
CA GLY A 44 -11.87 -6.94 17.11
C GLY A 44 -10.59 -6.80 17.93
N GLU A 45 -10.35 -7.74 18.86
CA GLU A 45 -9.13 -7.77 19.67
C GLU A 45 -7.92 -8.39 18.93
N ALA A 46 -8.17 -9.13 17.84
CA ALA A 46 -7.10 -9.76 17.09
C ALA A 46 -6.36 -8.71 16.22
N ARG A 47 -5.04 -8.63 16.37
CA ARG A 47 -4.18 -7.77 15.55
C ARG A 47 -2.88 -8.48 15.21
N ASP A 48 -2.35 -8.19 14.03
CA ASP A 48 -1.03 -8.66 13.63
C ASP A 48 -0.37 -7.63 12.69
N GLY A 49 0.92 -7.81 12.42
CA GLY A 49 1.67 -7.02 11.46
C GLY A 49 2.75 -7.82 10.75
N LEU A 50 3.14 -7.33 9.57
CA LEU A 50 4.11 -7.95 8.67
C LEU A 50 4.99 -6.87 8.04
N ILE A 51 6.30 -7.12 7.96
CA ILE A 51 7.19 -6.29 7.14
C ILE A 51 6.98 -6.62 5.67
N VAL A 52 6.61 -5.62 4.88
CA VAL A 52 6.41 -5.73 3.43
C VAL A 52 7.29 -4.74 2.70
N ARG A 53 7.79 -5.15 1.52
CA ARG A 53 8.63 -4.32 0.65
C ARG A 53 7.94 -3.92 -0.65
N ARG A 54 6.75 -4.46 -0.92
CA ARG A 54 6.04 -4.33 -2.19
C ARG A 54 4.87 -3.38 -2.03
N VAL A 55 5.19 -2.11 -1.81
CA VAL A 55 4.20 -1.04 -1.65
C VAL A 55 4.43 -0.01 -2.75
N GLN A 56 3.37 0.44 -3.42
CA GLN A 56 3.41 1.46 -4.47
C GLN A 56 2.17 2.36 -4.44
N ILE A 57 2.31 3.60 -4.90
CA ILE A 57 1.17 4.50 -5.14
C ILE A 57 0.49 4.07 -6.44
N CYS A 58 -0.82 3.81 -6.42
CA CYS A 58 -1.58 3.39 -7.60
C CYS A 58 -2.63 4.42 -8.03
N GLY A 59 -2.88 5.47 -7.24
CA GLY A 59 -3.77 6.57 -7.61
C GLY A 59 -3.53 7.80 -6.75
N THR A 60 -3.81 8.99 -7.31
CA THR A 60 -3.72 10.28 -6.60
C THR A 60 -5.07 11.01 -6.52
N ASN A 61 -6.05 10.59 -7.31
CA ASN A 61 -7.43 11.08 -7.24
C ASN A 61 -8.42 9.94 -7.57
N PRO A 62 -8.85 9.15 -6.57
CA PRO A 62 -8.51 9.26 -5.15
C PRO A 62 -7.09 8.75 -4.81
N ALA A 63 -6.57 9.14 -3.63
CA ALA A 63 -5.26 8.69 -3.15
C ALA A 63 -5.28 7.19 -2.79
N MET A 64 -4.54 6.38 -3.53
CA MET A 64 -4.56 4.92 -3.38
C MET A 64 -3.15 4.34 -3.36
N VAL A 65 -3.00 3.28 -2.58
CA VAL A 65 -1.79 2.47 -2.49
C VAL A 65 -2.10 1.02 -2.82
N LEU A 66 -1.12 0.33 -3.39
CA LEU A 66 -1.13 -1.09 -3.62
C LEU A 66 -0.08 -1.74 -2.73
N ILE A 67 -0.43 -2.87 -2.14
CA ILE A 67 0.47 -3.72 -1.37
C ILE A 67 0.40 -5.15 -1.89
N ALA A 68 1.56 -5.80 -1.99
CA ALA A 68 1.64 -7.23 -2.23
C ALA A 68 2.27 -7.93 -1.03
N MET A 69 1.64 -8.99 -0.55
CA MET A 69 2.11 -9.82 0.56
C MET A 69 2.03 -11.30 0.21
N GLU A 70 2.82 -12.13 0.90
CA GLU A 70 2.79 -13.58 0.68
C GLU A 70 1.45 -14.17 1.10
N LYS A 71 0.97 -15.11 0.29
CA LYS A 71 -0.27 -15.84 0.57
C LYS A 71 -0.13 -16.69 1.83
N GLY A 72 -1.25 -16.86 2.54
CA GLY A 72 -1.33 -17.73 3.70
C GLY A 72 -0.78 -17.13 5.00
N HIS A 73 -0.41 -15.84 4.99
CA HIS A 73 -0.06 -15.14 6.22
C HIS A 73 -1.30 -14.97 7.11
N ALA A 74 -1.11 -14.98 8.43
CA ALA A 74 -2.18 -14.77 9.42
C ALA A 74 -2.85 -13.38 9.32
N LEU A 75 -2.23 -12.46 8.59
CA LEU A 75 -2.71 -11.10 8.37
C LEU A 75 -3.77 -11.03 7.25
N SER A 76 -3.74 -11.95 6.29
CA SER A 76 -4.69 -12.00 5.17
C SER A 76 -6.16 -12.05 5.63
N PRO A 77 -6.57 -12.94 6.56
CA PRO A 77 -7.94 -12.93 7.07
C PRO A 77 -8.29 -11.64 7.83
N LEU A 78 -7.34 -11.06 8.59
CA LEU A 78 -7.58 -9.80 9.29
C LEU A 78 -7.90 -8.67 8.30
N ILE A 79 -7.07 -8.48 7.26
CA ILE A 79 -7.27 -7.45 6.23
C ILE A 79 -8.57 -7.69 5.46
N ARG A 80 -8.82 -8.94 5.06
CA ARG A 80 -9.99 -9.30 4.26
C ARG A 80 -11.29 -9.01 5.01
N ASP A 81 -11.35 -9.38 6.28
CA ASP A 81 -12.57 -9.35 7.07
C ASP A 81 -12.77 -7.97 7.73
N SER A 82 -11.70 -7.27 8.13
CA SER A 82 -11.78 -5.89 8.63
C SER A 82 -11.99 -4.86 7.51
N ARG A 83 -11.59 -5.20 6.28
CA ARG A 83 -11.55 -4.30 5.12
C ARG A 83 -10.63 -3.09 5.32
N THR A 84 -9.68 -3.18 6.24
CA THR A 84 -8.79 -2.08 6.62
C THR A 84 -7.37 -2.57 6.85
N PHE A 85 -6.40 -1.71 6.57
CA PHE A 85 -5.01 -1.97 6.93
C PHE A 85 -4.27 -0.67 7.20
N GLY A 86 -3.26 -0.75 8.06
CA GLY A 86 -2.31 0.31 8.32
C GLY A 86 -1.00 0.07 7.61
N LEU A 87 -0.36 1.13 7.14
CA LEU A 87 1.02 1.11 6.65
C LEU A 87 1.85 2.12 7.42
N ALA A 88 3.08 1.73 7.73
CA ALA A 88 4.09 2.59 8.32
C ALA A 88 5.39 2.45 7.55
N LEU A 89 5.89 3.53 6.95
CA LEU A 89 7.21 3.58 6.29
C LEU A 89 8.30 3.57 7.36
N LEU A 90 9.20 2.59 7.26
CA LEU A 90 10.24 2.40 8.25
C LEU A 90 11.45 3.25 7.93
N GLY A 91 11.77 4.17 8.84
CA GLY A 91 13.04 4.90 8.85
C GLY A 91 14.15 4.10 9.55
N THR A 92 14.96 4.79 10.35
CA THR A 92 16.09 4.18 11.10
C THR A 92 15.68 3.09 12.10
N GLN A 93 14.40 3.00 12.46
CA GLN A 93 13.83 1.99 13.36
C GLN A 93 13.58 0.63 12.70
N GLY A 94 13.91 0.47 11.42
CA GLY A 94 13.68 -0.76 10.66
C GLY A 94 14.20 -2.03 11.35
N ARG A 95 15.33 -1.95 12.07
CA ARG A 95 15.92 -3.13 12.75
C ARG A 95 15.07 -3.64 13.92
N LEU A 96 14.50 -2.75 14.73
CA LEU A 96 13.64 -3.13 15.84
C LEU A 96 12.34 -3.75 15.32
N LEU A 97 11.71 -3.10 14.34
CA LEU A 97 10.45 -3.57 13.76
C LEU A 97 10.63 -4.88 12.97
N ALA A 98 11.75 -5.05 12.27
CA ALA A 98 12.10 -6.33 11.65
C ALA A 98 12.32 -7.43 12.68
N ARG A 99 12.77 -7.12 13.91
CA ARG A 99 12.88 -8.11 15.00
C ARG A 99 11.50 -8.48 15.56
N LEU A 100 10.60 -7.51 15.70
CA LEU A 100 9.27 -7.71 16.29
C LEU A 100 8.28 -8.37 15.31
N PHE A 101 8.36 -8.03 14.03
CA PHE A 101 7.42 -8.47 12.98
C PHE A 101 8.05 -9.34 11.89
N GLY A 102 9.32 -9.70 12.04
CA GLY A 102 10.01 -10.61 11.12
C GLY A 102 9.88 -12.07 11.52
N SER A 103 10.50 -12.94 10.72
CA SER A 103 10.49 -14.40 10.91
C SER A 103 11.10 -14.89 12.22
N GLN A 104 11.88 -14.04 12.90
CA GLN A 104 12.55 -14.33 14.17
C GLN A 104 11.77 -13.84 15.39
N ARG A 105 10.48 -13.47 15.23
CA ARG A 105 9.66 -12.98 16.35
C ARG A 105 9.39 -14.09 17.36
N THR A 106 9.32 -13.71 18.64
CA THR A 106 8.85 -14.61 19.70
C THR A 106 7.36 -14.88 19.51
N LEU A 107 6.98 -16.14 19.35
CA LEU A 107 5.57 -16.54 19.25
C LEU A 107 4.90 -16.42 20.63
N GLY A 108 3.76 -15.72 20.70
CA GLY A 108 2.92 -15.61 21.89
C GLY A 108 2.91 -14.23 22.56
N ASP A 109 3.93 -13.40 22.31
CA ASP A 109 3.94 -12.01 22.77
C ASP A 109 3.34 -11.07 21.72
N ASP A 110 2.53 -10.10 22.17
CA ASP A 110 1.98 -9.08 21.30
C ASP A 110 3.06 -8.01 20.99
N PRO A 111 3.63 -7.98 19.76
CA PRO A 111 4.73 -7.09 19.41
C PRO A 111 4.33 -5.61 19.48
N PHE A 112 3.03 -5.31 19.41
CA PHE A 112 2.52 -3.95 19.47
C PHE A 112 2.68 -3.32 20.86
N LEU A 113 2.80 -4.11 21.92
CA LEU A 113 3.00 -3.59 23.28
C LEU A 113 4.37 -2.93 23.47
N ALA A 114 5.36 -3.32 22.67
CA ALA A 114 6.71 -2.76 22.71
C ALA A 114 6.85 -1.46 21.90
N LEU A 115 5.78 -0.96 21.29
CA LEU A 115 5.82 0.13 20.32
C LEU A 115 4.83 1.24 20.67
N PRO A 116 5.20 2.51 20.39
CA PRO A 116 4.24 3.60 20.45
C PRO A 116 3.27 3.46 19.28
N MET A 117 2.03 3.15 19.60
CA MET A 117 0.95 2.91 18.66
C MET A 117 -0.17 3.91 18.87
N LYS A 118 -0.89 4.19 17.80
CA LYS A 118 -2.23 4.80 17.85
C LYS A 118 -3.20 3.96 17.03
N GLU A 119 -4.47 4.18 17.25
CA GLU A 119 -5.51 3.64 16.39
C GLU A 119 -5.72 4.57 15.19
N GLY A 120 -5.79 4.00 13.99
CA GLY A 120 -6.22 4.71 12.79
C GLY A 120 -7.70 5.08 12.88
N VAL A 121 -8.15 6.00 12.02
CA VAL A 121 -9.57 6.37 11.91
C VAL A 121 -10.44 5.19 11.45
N LEU A 122 -9.83 4.17 10.84
CA LEU A 122 -10.47 2.92 10.42
C LEU A 122 -10.20 1.73 11.37
N GLY A 123 -9.57 1.97 12.53
CA GLY A 123 -9.31 0.95 13.55
C GLY A 123 -8.01 0.15 13.37
N ALA A 124 -7.28 0.33 12.25
CA ALA A 124 -6.00 -0.35 12.05
C ALA A 124 -4.93 0.18 13.04
N PRO A 125 -4.04 -0.68 13.59
CA PRO A 125 -2.96 -0.21 14.47
C PRO A 125 -1.89 0.56 13.68
N ILE A 126 -1.57 1.79 14.06
CA ILE A 126 -0.56 2.62 13.38
C ILE A 126 0.63 2.90 14.30
N VAL A 127 1.85 2.57 13.86
CA VAL A 127 3.08 2.94 14.57
C VAL A 127 3.35 4.43 14.40
N THR A 128 3.46 5.17 15.51
CA THR A 128 3.61 6.64 15.46
C THR A 128 5.05 7.12 15.25
N ARG A 129 6.06 6.27 15.50
CA ARG A 129 7.48 6.56 15.25
C ARG A 129 7.97 6.17 13.84
N ALA A 130 7.05 6.11 12.87
CA ALA A 130 7.36 5.86 11.48
C ALA A 130 7.72 7.16 10.74
N GLU A 131 8.44 7.07 9.62
CA GLU A 131 8.73 8.25 8.77
C GLU A 131 7.43 8.80 8.18
N ALA A 132 6.56 7.89 7.73
CA ALA A 132 5.21 8.17 7.27
C ALA A 132 4.27 7.03 7.67
N TRP A 133 2.99 7.32 7.80
CA TRP A 133 1.96 6.33 8.06
C TRP A 133 0.69 6.61 7.25
N TYR A 134 -0.06 5.53 6.99
CA TYR A 134 -1.27 5.55 6.17
C TYR A 134 -2.29 4.60 6.78
N ASP A 135 -3.54 5.05 6.87
CA ASP A 135 -4.68 4.25 7.27
C ASP A 135 -5.61 4.06 6.08
N CYS A 136 -5.76 2.82 5.66
CA CYS A 136 -6.26 2.46 4.34
C CYS A 136 -7.51 1.58 4.43
N GLU A 137 -8.50 1.91 3.60
CA GLU A 137 -9.67 1.07 3.36
C GLU A 137 -9.43 0.20 2.14
N VAL A 138 -9.60 -1.12 2.25
CA VAL A 138 -9.46 -2.04 1.12
C VAL A 138 -10.58 -1.79 0.12
N VAL A 139 -10.19 -1.41 -1.11
CA VAL A 139 -11.13 -1.24 -2.23
C VAL A 139 -11.10 -2.44 -3.17
N ARG A 140 -9.96 -3.11 -3.32
CA ARG A 140 -9.81 -4.31 -4.14
C ARG A 140 -8.83 -5.30 -3.52
N HIS A 141 -9.06 -6.56 -3.79
CA HIS A 141 -8.16 -7.67 -3.51
C HIS A 141 -8.03 -8.48 -4.79
N PHE A 142 -6.80 -8.82 -5.18
CA PHE A 142 -6.49 -9.65 -6.32
C PHE A 142 -5.70 -10.86 -5.86
N ASP A 143 -6.28 -12.03 -6.09
CA ASP A 143 -5.55 -13.28 -6.08
C ASP A 143 -4.81 -13.40 -7.42
N VAL A 144 -3.50 -13.22 -7.40
CA VAL A 144 -2.65 -13.38 -8.59
C VAL A 144 -2.12 -14.81 -8.65
N GLU A 145 -1.87 -15.33 -9.85
CA GLU A 145 -1.28 -16.66 -10.08
C GLU A 145 0.21 -16.70 -9.69
N SER A 146 0.48 -16.42 -8.41
CA SER A 146 1.80 -16.43 -7.78
C SER A 146 1.69 -16.80 -6.30
N ASN A 147 2.83 -16.77 -5.60
CA ASN A 147 2.93 -16.91 -4.15
C ASN A 147 2.52 -15.65 -3.36
N TYR A 148 2.17 -14.55 -4.04
CA TYR A 148 1.71 -13.30 -3.44
C TYR A 148 0.24 -13.04 -3.73
N GLU A 149 -0.42 -12.27 -2.88
CA GLU A 149 -1.73 -11.67 -3.09
C GLU A 149 -1.61 -10.14 -3.02
N VAL A 150 -2.54 -9.43 -3.65
CA VAL A 150 -2.45 -7.98 -3.81
C VAL A 150 -3.69 -7.30 -3.25
N TYR A 151 -3.48 -6.29 -2.41
CA TYR A 151 -4.55 -5.42 -1.92
C TYR A 151 -4.35 -4.00 -2.45
N VAL A 152 -5.46 -3.38 -2.85
CA VAL A 152 -5.52 -1.96 -3.17
C VAL A 152 -6.30 -1.26 -2.06
N GLY A 153 -5.66 -0.28 -1.45
CA GLY A 153 -6.22 0.52 -0.37
C GLY A 153 -6.43 1.97 -0.79
N LEU A 154 -7.60 2.50 -0.46
CA LEU A 154 -7.90 3.93 -0.46
C LEU A 154 -7.37 4.54 0.84
N VAL A 155 -6.45 5.50 0.73
CA VAL A 155 -5.87 6.19 1.89
C VAL A 155 -6.90 7.15 2.47
N ARG A 156 -7.39 6.87 3.67
CA ARG A 156 -8.39 7.70 4.37
C ARG A 156 -7.76 8.72 5.31
N SER A 157 -6.64 8.35 5.94
CA SER A 157 -5.82 9.27 6.71
C SER A 157 -4.35 8.93 6.59
N ALA A 158 -3.49 9.93 6.70
CA ALA A 158 -2.04 9.77 6.61
C ALA A 158 -1.33 10.86 7.42
N GLY A 159 -0.05 10.63 7.71
CA GLY A 159 0.81 11.64 8.31
C GLY A 159 2.27 11.25 8.21
N CYS A 160 3.13 12.21 8.54
CA CYS A 160 4.58 12.04 8.57
C CYS A 160 5.10 12.42 9.95
N ALA A 161 6.26 11.88 10.34
CA ALA A 161 7.02 12.48 11.42
C ALA A 161 7.40 13.92 11.02
N GLU A 162 7.34 14.85 11.97
CA GLU A 162 7.93 16.17 11.79
C GLU A 162 9.42 15.95 11.51
N LEU A 163 9.88 16.37 10.33
CA LEU A 163 11.27 16.17 9.92
C LEU A 163 12.15 17.08 10.78
N ASP A 164 12.59 16.58 11.93
CA ASP A 164 13.67 17.22 12.67
C ASP A 164 14.87 17.32 11.73
N ALA A 165 15.30 18.56 11.44
CA ALA A 165 16.26 18.94 10.40
C ALA A 165 17.68 18.35 10.58
N THR A 166 17.87 17.39 11.48
CA THR A 166 19.15 16.83 11.90
C THR A 166 19.36 15.38 11.44
N HIS A 167 18.38 14.75 10.79
CA HIS A 167 18.51 13.38 10.29
C HIS A 167 18.63 13.33 8.76
N PRO A 168 19.82 12.99 8.21
CA PRO A 168 19.94 12.76 6.77
C PRO A 168 19.17 11.49 6.41
N SER A 169 17.94 11.64 5.92
CA SER A 169 17.17 10.53 5.35
C SER A 169 17.97 9.92 4.21
N ALA A 170 18.15 8.60 4.23
CA ALA A 170 18.70 7.86 3.12
C ALA A 170 17.95 8.29 1.85
N ARG A 171 18.69 8.83 0.87
CA ARG A 171 18.14 9.27 -0.41
C ARG A 171 17.43 8.08 -1.04
N VAL A 172 16.10 8.07 -0.99
CA VAL A 172 15.30 7.28 -1.92
C VAL A 172 15.65 7.83 -3.30
N GLY A 173 16.46 7.08 -4.03
CA GLY A 173 16.85 7.41 -5.38
C GLY A 173 15.65 7.33 -6.31
N SER A 174 14.96 8.45 -6.51
CA SER A 174 14.45 8.95 -7.79
C SER A 174 13.62 10.21 -7.53
N ALA A 175 13.67 11.13 -8.48
CA ALA A 175 13.27 12.53 -8.37
C ALA A 175 11.96 12.78 -7.60
N ARG A 176 12.02 13.70 -6.62
CA ARG A 176 10.83 14.41 -6.14
C ARG A 176 10.22 15.16 -7.31
N ALA A 177 9.13 14.63 -7.87
CA ALA A 177 8.13 15.50 -8.49
C ALA A 177 7.36 16.12 -7.33
N GLU A 178 7.59 17.41 -7.05
CA GLU A 178 6.71 18.18 -6.19
C GLU A 178 5.30 18.08 -6.78
N VAL A 179 4.39 17.39 -6.09
CA VAL A 179 2.97 17.48 -6.38
C VAL A 179 2.47 18.76 -5.70
N PRO A 180 2.04 19.79 -6.45
CA PRO A 180 1.52 20.99 -5.82
C PRO A 180 0.24 20.61 -5.08
N LEU A 181 0.21 20.89 -3.78
CA LEU A 181 -1.02 20.90 -2.98
C LEU A 181 -1.98 21.89 -3.65
N ARG A 182 -2.96 21.38 -4.40
CA ARG A 182 -4.08 22.21 -4.87
C ARG A 182 -4.86 22.63 -3.64
N LYS A 183 -4.85 23.93 -3.35
CA LYS A 183 -5.75 24.55 -2.37
C LYS A 183 -7.18 24.14 -2.74
N SER A 184 -7.89 23.53 -1.80
CA SER A 184 -9.29 23.20 -1.94
C SER A 184 -10.08 24.48 -2.19
N GLU A 185 -10.50 24.67 -3.44
CA GLU A 185 -11.46 25.71 -3.78
C GLU A 185 -12.81 25.24 -3.26
N THR A 186 -13.37 26.01 -2.33
CA THR A 186 -14.66 25.77 -1.68
C THR A 186 -15.76 25.74 -2.74
N ALA A 187 -16.08 24.54 -3.24
CA ALA A 187 -17.22 24.34 -4.11
C ALA A 187 -18.49 24.66 -3.31
N ARG A 188 -19.04 25.85 -3.58
CA ARG A 188 -20.36 26.27 -3.12
C ARG A 188 -21.38 25.22 -3.56
N LEU A 189 -22.08 24.64 -2.59
CA LEU A 189 -23.30 23.87 -2.80
C LEU A 189 -24.29 24.72 -3.63
N PRO A 190 -24.83 24.24 -4.75
CA PRO A 190 -26.01 24.88 -5.33
C PRO A 190 -27.22 24.62 -4.43
N HIS A 191 -27.87 25.72 -4.09
CA HIS A 191 -29.07 25.84 -3.30
C HIS A 191 -30.17 24.85 -3.75
N VAL A 192 -30.80 24.21 -2.77
CA VAL A 192 -31.98 23.34 -2.92
C VAL A 192 -33.08 24.06 -3.69
N ALA A 193 -33.41 23.56 -4.89
CA ALA A 193 -34.61 23.93 -5.63
C ALA A 193 -35.74 22.95 -5.26
N HIS A 194 -36.72 23.50 -4.57
CA HIS A 194 -38.01 22.93 -4.19
C HIS A 194 -38.84 22.60 -5.44
N LEU A 195 -39.51 21.43 -5.50
CA LEU A 195 -40.68 21.12 -6.36
C LEU A 195 -41.26 19.72 -5.99
N PRO A 196 -42.53 19.39 -6.30
CA PRO A 196 -43.61 19.37 -5.32
C PRO A 196 -44.08 17.96 -4.88
N LYS A 197 -44.83 17.94 -3.78
CA LYS A 197 -45.49 16.75 -3.19
C LYS A 197 -46.38 16.03 -4.22
N VAL A 198 -46.03 14.80 -4.57
CA VAL A 198 -46.95 13.88 -5.27
C VAL A 198 -47.87 13.24 -4.25
N ALA A 199 -49.16 13.51 -4.42
CA ALA A 199 -50.24 13.04 -3.57
C ALA A 199 -50.42 11.52 -3.65
N VAL A 200 -50.52 10.91 -2.48
CA VAL A 200 -50.96 9.53 -2.24
C VAL A 200 -52.40 9.36 -2.75
N LYS A 201 -52.61 8.48 -3.73
CA LYS A 201 -53.95 7.91 -4.00
C LYS A 201 -54.03 6.51 -3.41
N SER A 202 -54.73 6.44 -2.29
CA SER A 202 -55.20 5.21 -1.67
C SER A 202 -56.05 4.39 -2.64
N ARG A 203 -55.68 3.14 -2.90
CA ARG A 203 -56.62 2.12 -3.39
C ARG A 203 -57.05 1.25 -2.21
N ARG A 204 -58.23 1.55 -1.67
CA ARG A 204 -59.08 0.60 -0.94
C ARG A 204 -60.41 0.52 -1.67
N SER A 205 -60.78 -0.69 -2.11
CA SER A 205 -62.14 -1.19 -2.38
C SER A 205 -61.96 -2.59 -2.98
N ALA A 206 -62.10 -3.68 -2.22
CA ALA A 206 -63.34 -4.35 -1.76
C ALA A 206 -63.79 -5.46 -2.72
N ARG A 207 -63.83 -6.68 -2.15
CA ARG A 207 -64.61 -7.90 -2.46
C ARG A 207 -65.36 -8.01 -3.79
N ALA A 208 -65.11 -9.10 -4.51
CA ALA A 208 -66.06 -10.19 -4.73
C ALA A 208 -65.27 -11.51 -4.82
#